data_AF-A0A2N1U3P4-F1
#
_entry.id   AF-A0A2N1U3P4-F1
#
_cell.length_a   1.000
_cell.length_b   1.000
_cell.length_c   1.000
_cell.angle_alpha   90.00
_cell.angle_beta   90.00
_cell.angle_gamma   90.00
#
_symmetry.space_group_name_H-M   'P 1'
#
loop_
_entity.id
_entity.type
_entity.pdbx_description
1 polymer ?
#
loop_
_entity_poly.entity_id
_entity_poly.type
_entity_poly.pdbx_seq_one_letter_code
_entity_poly.pdbx_strand_id
1 'polypeptide(L)'
;YPGGGAQLKYTMAYYHLPSGQRVNDRHSAEKLGKKDWGIMPDIKIELSRDEIKKRLDTERDNDILAAANHDKNKQKLIRHNLAETLDADKQLAVGILVAKTKIIELGLK
;
A
#
# COMPACT_ATOMS: atom_id res chain seq x y z
N TYR A 1 -10.91 -13.69 15.06
CA TYR A 1 -10.62 -13.82 16.50
C TYR A 1 -9.64 -12.72 16.91
N PRO A 2 -9.82 -12.05 18.05
CA PRO A 2 -8.81 -11.14 18.57
C PRO A 2 -7.58 -11.99 18.91
N GLY A 3 -6.44 -11.70 18.29
CA GLY A 3 -5.21 -12.40 18.60
C GLY A 3 -4.84 -12.19 20.06
N GLY A 4 -4.71 -13.29 20.80
CA GLY A 4 -3.91 -13.47 22.02
C GLY A 4 -4.26 -12.68 23.30
N GLY A 5 -4.95 -11.54 23.26
CA GLY A 5 -5.08 -10.72 24.47
C GLY A 5 -6.10 -9.58 24.48
N ALA A 6 -6.85 -9.35 23.40
CA ALA A 6 -7.89 -8.33 23.39
C ALA A 6 -9.25 -8.92 23.81
N GLN A 7 -9.85 -8.34 24.86
CA GLN A 7 -11.21 -8.69 25.33
C GLN A 7 -12.31 -8.24 24.36
N LEU A 8 -12.07 -7.18 23.60
CA LEU A 8 -13.03 -6.66 22.61
C LEU A 8 -12.30 -6.05 21.41
N LYS A 9 -12.70 -6.47 20.21
CA LYS A 9 -12.34 -5.81 18.95
C LYS A 9 -13.62 -5.28 18.31
N TYR A 10 -13.74 -3.97 18.16
CA TYR A 10 -14.89 -3.32 17.52
C TYR A 10 -14.42 -2.31 16.47
N THR A 11 -15.17 -2.19 15.38
CA THR A 11 -14.87 -1.26 14.28
C THR A 11 -15.55 0.07 14.57
N MET A 12 -14.76 1.11 14.83
CA MET A 12 -15.27 2.47 15.13
C MET A 12 -15.56 3.31 13.89
N ALA A 13 -14.78 3.10 12.84
CA ALA A 13 -14.80 3.94 11.66
C ALA A 13 -14.60 3.11 10.40
N TYR A 14 -15.17 3.61 9.30
CA TYR A 14 -14.97 3.09 7.96
C TYR A 14 -14.34 4.16 7.08
N TYR A 15 -13.35 3.74 6.30
CA TYR A 15 -12.76 4.60 5.27
C TYR A 15 -13.63 4.61 4.02
N HIS A 16 -13.75 5.78 3.41
CA HIS A 16 -14.50 6.00 2.18
C HIS A 16 -13.57 6.65 1.15
N LEU A 17 -13.74 6.24 -0.10
CA LEU A 17 -13.12 6.89 -1.25
C LEU A 17 -13.77 8.27 -1.45
N PRO A 18 -13.11 9.22 -2.15
CA PRO A 18 -13.72 10.50 -2.53
C PRO A 18 -15.03 10.36 -3.30
N SER A 19 -15.26 9.22 -3.97
CA SER A 19 -16.53 8.87 -4.61
C SER A 19 -17.67 8.55 -3.63
N GLY A 20 -17.40 8.51 -2.32
CA GLY A 20 -18.34 8.08 -1.28
C GLY A 20 -18.42 6.56 -1.09
N GLN A 21 -17.75 5.78 -1.93
CA GLN A 21 -17.73 4.32 -1.81
C GLN A 21 -16.90 3.89 -0.59
N ARG A 22 -17.47 3.04 0.27
CA ARG A 22 -16.74 2.42 1.38
C ARG A 22 -15.66 1.47 0.86
N VAL A 23 -14.47 1.54 1.47
CA VAL A 23 -13.38 0.60 1.16
C VAL A 23 -13.76 -0.80 1.62
N ASN A 24 -13.53 -1.80 0.75
CA ASN A 24 -13.82 -3.19 1.04
C ASN A 24 -12.95 -3.69 2.19
N ASP A 25 -13.56 -3.97 3.34
CA ASP A 25 -12.84 -4.54 4.47
C ASP A 25 -12.61 -6.04 4.28
N ARG A 26 -11.54 -6.53 4.89
CA ARG A 26 -11.15 -7.93 4.84
C ARG A 26 -12.26 -8.88 5.30
N HIS A 27 -12.98 -8.53 6.36
CA HIS A 27 -14.00 -9.42 6.93
C HIS A 27 -15.21 -9.57 6.00
N SER A 28 -15.65 -8.48 5.37
CA SER A 28 -16.71 -8.51 4.36
C SER A 28 -16.28 -9.30 3.12
N ALA A 29 -15.04 -9.16 2.67
CA ALA A 29 -14.49 -9.93 1.55
C ALA A 29 -14.41 -11.44 1.86
N GLU A 30 -13.91 -11.80 3.04
CA GLU A 30 -13.81 -13.20 3.50
C GLU A 30 -15.19 -13.87 3.58
N LYS A 31 -16.23 -13.16 4.05
CA LYS A 31 -17.62 -13.65 4.04
C LYS A 31 -18.16 -13.94 2.64
N LEU A 32 -17.69 -13.22 1.64
CA LEU A 32 -18.03 -13.41 0.23
C LEU A 32 -17.11 -14.44 -0.47
N GLY A 33 -16.23 -15.12 0.27
CA GLY A 33 -15.27 -16.08 -0.27
C GLY A 33 -14.14 -15.44 -1.09
N LYS A 34 -13.98 -14.12 -1.03
CA LYS A 34 -12.93 -13.38 -1.74
C LYS A 34 -11.69 -13.24 -0.86
N LYS A 35 -10.51 -13.37 -1.49
CA LYS A 35 -9.21 -13.15 -0.84
C LYS A 35 -8.69 -11.73 -1.03
N ASP A 36 -9.17 -11.04 -2.05
CA ASP A 36 -8.79 -9.67 -2.36
C ASP A 36 -9.72 -8.68 -1.64
N TRP A 37 -9.11 -7.75 -0.90
CA TRP A 37 -9.78 -6.72 -0.13
C TRP A 37 -8.96 -5.43 -0.14
N GLY A 38 -9.54 -4.32 0.31
CA GLY A 38 -8.93 -2.99 0.24
C GLY A 38 -9.23 -2.27 -1.07
N ILE A 39 -8.29 -1.44 -1.50
CA ILE A 39 -8.37 -0.65 -2.73
C ILE A 39 -7.66 -1.44 -3.83
N MET A 40 -8.40 -1.84 -4.85
CA MET A 40 -7.81 -2.51 -6.02
C MET A 40 -7.27 -1.47 -6.99
N PRO A 41 -6.13 -1.75 -7.64
CA PRO A 41 -5.59 -0.86 -8.66
C PRO A 41 -6.49 -0.92 -9.91
N ASP A 42 -6.62 0.22 -10.60
CA ASP A 42 -7.31 0.27 -11.91
C ASP A 42 -6.55 -0.53 -12.98
N ILE A 43 -5.22 -0.60 -12.87
CA ILE A 43 -4.34 -1.32 -13.79
C ILE A 43 -3.61 -2.40 -13.02
N LYS A 44 -3.88 -3.66 -13.36
CA LYS A 44 -3.19 -4.81 -12.76
C LYS A 44 -1.85 -5.02 -13.45
N ILE A 45 -0.78 -4.98 -12.67
CA ILE A 45 0.57 -5.34 -13.10
C ILE A 45 0.94 -6.67 -12.45
N GLU A 46 1.24 -7.65 -13.29
CA GLU A 46 1.76 -8.93 -12.82
C GLU A 46 3.24 -8.79 -12.50
N LEU A 47 3.59 -9.09 -11.26
CA LEU A 47 4.95 -8.99 -10.74
C LEU A 47 5.49 -10.40 -10.48
N SER A 48 6.76 -10.61 -10.81
CA SER A 48 7.46 -11.82 -10.37
C SER A 48 7.60 -11.84 -8.84
N ARG A 49 7.82 -13.02 -8.25
CA ARG A 49 8.02 -13.17 -6.80
C ARG A 49 9.17 -12.29 -6.29
N ASP A 50 10.26 -12.21 -7.05
CA ASP A 50 11.43 -11.40 -6.69
C ASP A 50 11.13 -9.91 -6.73
N GLU A 51 10.28 -9.48 -7.68
CA GLU A 51 9.84 -8.09 -7.82
C GLU A 51 8.89 -7.69 -6.70
N ILE A 52 7.97 -8.58 -6.33
CA ILE A 52 7.11 -8.40 -5.16
C ILE A 52 7.95 -8.25 -3.89
N LYS A 53 8.93 -9.13 -3.70
CA LYS A 53 9.81 -9.09 -2.53
C LYS A 53 10.61 -7.79 -2.49
N LYS A 54 11.27 -7.43 -3.59
CA LYS A 54 12.06 -6.19 -3.72
C LYS A 54 11.19 -4.96 -3.39
N ARG A 55 9.98 -4.88 -3.97
CA ARG A 55 9.04 -3.81 -3.67
C ARG A 55 8.70 -3.73 -2.19
N LEU A 56 8.28 -4.85 -1.59
CA LEU A 56 7.87 -4.89 -0.17
C LEU A 56 9.01 -4.54 0.78
N ASP A 57 10.24 -4.96 0.47
CA ASP A 57 11.42 -4.64 1.27
C ASP A 57 11.74 -3.13 1.15
N THR A 58 11.75 -2.57 -0.07
CA THR A 58 11.94 -1.12 -0.29
C THR A 58 10.85 -0.27 0.37
N GLU A 59 9.58 -0.68 0.30
CA GLU A 59 8.47 0.01 0.99
C GLU A 59 8.64 -0.01 2.51
N ARG A 60 9.07 -1.15 3.07
CA ARG A 60 9.30 -1.30 4.51
C ARG A 60 10.47 -0.44 4.99
N ASP A 61 11.56 -0.39 4.23
CA ASP A 61 12.73 0.41 4.55
C ASP A 61 12.38 1.92 4.55
N ASN A 62 11.52 2.34 3.62
CA ASN A 62 11.03 3.72 3.53
C ASN A 62 9.96 4.09 4.59
N ASP A 63 9.39 3.13 5.33
CA ASP A 63 8.32 3.40 6.29
C ASP A 63 8.82 4.22 7.50
N ILE A 64 8.19 5.38 7.72
CA ILE A 64 8.52 6.31 8.80
C ILE A 64 8.16 5.72 10.18
N LEU A 65 7.14 4.85 10.23
CA LEU A 65 6.67 4.24 11.47
C LEU A 65 7.61 3.16 12.00
N ALA A 66 8.56 2.68 11.18
CA ALA A 66 9.57 1.71 11.61
C ALA A 66 10.41 2.20 12.79
N ALA A 67 10.57 3.52 12.96
CA ALA A 67 11.36 4.12 14.04
C ALA A 67 10.56 4.45 15.31
N ALA A 68 9.23 4.36 15.28
CA ALA A 68 8.38 4.96 16.31
C ALA A 68 8.37 4.21 17.67
N ASN A 69 8.91 2.99 17.77
CA ASN A 69 8.72 2.16 18.97
C ASN A 69 9.87 1.22 19.38
N HIS A 70 11.08 1.35 18.83
CA HIS A 70 12.17 0.42 19.16
C HIS A 70 13.47 1.12 19.57
N ASP A 71 13.47 1.70 20.77
CA ASP A 71 14.69 2.21 21.43
C ASP A 71 15.74 1.10 21.70
N LYS A 72 15.32 -0.18 21.64
CA LYS A 72 16.18 -1.36 21.87
C LYS A 72 16.82 -1.95 20.60
N ASN A 73 16.37 -1.56 19.41
CA ASN A 73 16.94 -2.02 18.14
C ASN A 73 17.04 -0.80 17.20
N LYS A 74 18.15 -0.06 17.31
CA LYS A 74 18.55 0.95 16.31
C LYS A 74 18.94 0.25 15.00
N GLN A 75 17.99 -0.41 14.34
CA GLN A 75 18.16 -0.75 12.93
C GLN A 75 18.37 0.56 12.18
N LYS A 76 19.48 0.64 11.45
CA LYS A 76 19.82 1.80 10.64
C LYS A 76 18.67 2.02 9.66
N LEU A 77 17.99 3.16 9.75
CA LEU A 77 16.98 3.58 8.77
C LEU A 77 17.66 3.62 7.39
N ILE A 78 17.32 2.65 6.55
CA ILE A 78 17.72 2.63 5.14
C ILE A 78 16.65 3.42 4.42
N ARG A 79 17.02 4.53 3.78
CA ARG A 79 16.09 5.31 2.96
C ARG A 79 16.52 5.19 1.52
N HIS A 80 15.63 4.67 0.70
CA HIS A 80 15.82 4.63 -0.73
C HIS A 80 15.51 5.98 -1.34
N ASN A 81 16.27 6.35 -2.38
CA ASN A 81 15.94 7.55 -3.14
C ASN A 81 14.73 7.30 -4.06
N LEU A 82 14.23 8.37 -4.69
CA LEU A 82 13.06 8.28 -5.56
C LEU A 82 13.31 7.36 -6.77
N ALA A 83 14.51 7.39 -7.36
CA ALA A 83 14.84 6.57 -8.52
C ALA A 83 14.83 5.07 -8.17
N GLU A 84 15.42 4.70 -7.04
CA GLU A 84 15.41 3.34 -6.50
C GLU A 84 13.99 2.86 -6.18
N THR A 85 13.17 3.74 -5.62
CA THR A 85 11.77 3.43 -5.30
C THR A 85 10.96 3.18 -6.57
N LEU A 86 11.15 3.98 -7.61
CA LEU A 86 10.46 3.82 -8.89
C LEU A 86 10.92 2.58 -9.67
N ASP A 87 12.19 2.18 -9.54
CA ASP A 87 12.71 0.95 -10.13
C ASP A 87 12.16 -0.31 -9.41
N ALA A 88 12.04 -0.24 -8.08
CA ALA A 88 11.51 -1.33 -7.27
C ALA A 88 9.98 -1.48 -7.40
N ASP A 89 9.25 -0.37 -7.44
CA ASP A 89 7.79 -0.37 -7.52
C ASP A 89 7.29 -0.02 -8.94
N LYS A 90 7.13 -1.08 -9.75
CA LYS A 90 6.56 -0.96 -11.09
C LYS A 90 5.11 -0.47 -11.11
N GLN A 91 4.33 -0.74 -10.05
CA GLN A 91 2.95 -0.27 -9.95
C GLN A 91 2.92 1.25 -9.79
N LEU A 92 3.75 1.78 -8.91
CA LEU A 92 3.93 3.23 -8.75
C LEU A 92 4.45 3.88 -10.04
N ALA A 93 5.44 3.27 -10.70
CA ALA A 93 6.01 3.81 -11.94
C ALA A 93 4.95 3.97 -13.05
N VAL A 94 4.10 2.96 -13.26
CA VAL A 94 2.99 3.04 -14.22
C VAL A 94 1.94 4.04 -13.77
N GLY A 95 1.62 4.11 -12.48
CA GLY A 95 0.69 5.11 -11.93
C GLY A 95 1.14 6.54 -12.24
N ILE A 96 2.42 6.83 -12.07
CA ILE A 96 3.01 8.15 -12.39
C ILE A 96 2.98 8.41 -13.90
N LEU A 97 3.27 7.40 -14.73
CA LEU A 97 3.19 7.54 -16.18
C LEU A 97 1.77 7.95 -16.61
N VAL A 98 0.76 7.26 -16.10
CA VAL A 98 -0.66 7.55 -16.40
C VAL A 98 -1.08 8.91 -15.87
N ALA A 99 -0.62 9.31 -14.68
CA ALA A 99 -0.89 10.63 -14.15
C ALA A 99 -0.29 11.73 -15.04
N LYS A 100 0.98 11.56 -15.46
CA LYS A 100 1.66 12.50 -16.38
C LYS A 100 0.94 12.61 -17.71
N THR A 101 0.51 11.50 -18.32
CA THR A 101 -0.22 11.54 -19.59
C THR A 101 -1.54 12.29 -19.45
N LYS A 102 -2.31 12.04 -18.37
CA LYS A 102 -3.56 12.77 -18.10
C LYS A 102 -3.34 14.27 -17.89
N ILE A 103 -2.27 14.66 -17.21
CA ILE A 103 -1.92 16.08 -17.01
C ILE A 103 -1.63 16.75 -18.35
N ILE A 104 -0.88 16.08 -19.23
CA ILE A 104 -0.58 16.56 -20.59
C ILE A 104 -1.86 16.67 -21.44
N GLU A 105 -2.75 15.67 -21.37
CA GLU A 105 -4.05 15.69 -22.07
C GLU A 105 -4.93 16.86 -21.62
N LEU A 106 -4.88 17.22 -20.34
CA LEU A 106 -5.60 18.37 -19.78
C LEU A 106 -4.96 19.72 -20.11
N GLY A 107 -3.80 19.75 -20.79
CA GLY A 107 -3.11 20.98 -21.17
C GLY A 107 -2.45 21.73 -20.01
N LEU A 108 -2.36 21.10 -18.84
CA LEU A 108 -1.69 21.64 -17.66
C LEU A 108 -0.20 21.27 -17.80
N LYS A 109 0.62 22.18 -18.31
CA LYS A 109 2.08 22.01 -18.38
C LYS A 109 2.78 22.71 -17.22
#